data_AF-A0A2D4M410-F1
#
_entry.id   AF-A0A2D4M410-F1
#
_cell.length_a   1.000
_cell.length_b   1.000
_cell.length_c   1.000
_cell.angle_alpha   90.00
_cell.angle_beta   90.00
_cell.angle_gamma   90.00
#
_symmetry.space_group_name_H-M   'P 1'
#
loop_
_entity.id
_entity.type
_entity.pdbx_description
1 polymer ?
#
loop_
_entity_poly.entity_id
_entity_poly.type
_entity_poly.pdbx_seq_one_letter_code
_entity_poly.pdbx_strand_id
1 'polypeptide(L)'
;MEKKMEETDGKVGNLQQVMQQYDTRIKKIEEEDLQRDKKMGEMDIRLTEVERDKSGLSWEIDKSEFYLRFQNVQEEKGEDLKELMADILAEALEITIEKMKDEMDETF
;
A
#
# COMPACT_ATOMS: atom_id res chain seq x y z
N MET A 1 24.99 64.08 -22.49
CA MET A 1 24.26 62.89 -22.98
C MET A 1 25.02 61.61 -22.63
N GLU A 2 26.34 61.55 -22.85
CA GLU A 2 27.23 60.43 -22.47
C GLU A 2 27.03 59.86 -21.06
N LYS A 3 27.12 60.68 -20.01
CA LYS A 3 27.03 60.19 -18.62
C LYS A 3 25.72 59.45 -18.30
N LYS A 4 24.60 59.89 -18.88
CA LYS A 4 23.31 59.20 -18.72
C LYS A 4 23.26 57.87 -19.50
N MET A 5 23.99 57.78 -20.60
CA MET A 5 24.08 56.58 -21.43
C MET A 5 24.89 55.50 -20.70
N GLU A 6 26.03 55.89 -20.14
CA GLU A 6 26.90 55.01 -19.34
C GLU A 6 26.20 54.49 -18.06
N GLU A 7 25.46 55.35 -17.36
CA GLU A 7 24.62 54.92 -16.22
C GLU A 7 23.50 53.96 -16.63
N THR A 8 22.98 54.08 -17.85
CA THR A 8 21.93 53.20 -18.37
C THR A 8 22.50 51.84 -18.77
N ASP A 9 23.63 51.82 -19.47
CA ASP A 9 24.33 50.59 -19.85
C ASP A 9 24.79 49.80 -18.61
N GLY A 10 25.28 50.49 -17.57
CA GLY A 10 25.62 49.84 -16.30
C GLY A 10 24.42 49.18 -15.61
N LYS A 11 23.24 49.82 -15.64
CA LYS A 11 22.00 49.22 -15.12
C LYS A 11 21.54 48.02 -15.95
N VAL A 12 21.66 48.09 -17.27
CA VAL A 12 21.33 46.99 -18.18
C VAL A 12 22.25 45.79 -17.95
N GLY A 13 23.57 46.01 -17.80
CA GLY A 13 24.52 44.95 -17.47
C GLY A 13 24.22 44.27 -16.13
N ASN A 14 23.89 45.05 -15.10
CA ASN A 14 23.48 44.51 -13.80
C ASN A 14 22.20 43.66 -13.90
N LEU A 15 21.20 44.10 -14.68
CA LEU A 15 19.98 43.34 -14.91
C LEU A 15 20.26 42.02 -15.64
N GLN A 16 21.10 42.04 -16.67
CA GLN A 16 21.50 40.82 -17.40
C GLN A 16 22.18 39.80 -16.47
N GLN A 17 23.06 40.25 -15.58
CA GLN A 17 23.71 39.37 -14.62
C GLN A 17 22.70 38.73 -13.65
N VAL A 18 21.74 39.52 -13.16
CA VAL A 18 20.68 39.02 -12.27
C VAL A 18 19.77 38.02 -12.99
N MET A 19 19.43 38.27 -14.26
CA MET A 19 18.65 37.32 -15.06
C MET A 19 19.36 35.97 -15.22
N GLN A 20 20.66 35.96 -15.51
CA GLN A 20 21.45 34.73 -15.61
C GLN A 20 21.50 33.94 -14.30
N GLN A 21 21.56 34.63 -13.16
CA GLN A 21 21.51 34.01 -11.84
C GLN A 21 20.14 33.35 -11.59
N TYR A 22 19.04 34.02 -11.94
CA TYR A 22 17.70 33.45 -11.81
C TYR A 22 17.50 32.26 -12.74
N ASP A 23 17.93 32.32 -14.00
CA ASP A 23 17.83 31.19 -14.93
C ASP A 23 18.56 29.95 -14.40
N THR A 24 19.75 30.14 -13.83
CA THR A 24 20.54 29.05 -13.22
C THR A 24 19.80 28.45 -12.02
N ARG A 25 19.21 29.30 -11.18
CA ARG A 25 18.47 28.87 -9.99
C ARG A 25 17.19 28.13 -10.35
N ILE A 26 16.47 28.60 -11.37
CA ILE A 26 15.23 27.98 -11.86
C ILE A 26 15.55 26.58 -12.40
N LYS A 27 16.56 26.44 -13.26
CA LYS A 27 16.97 25.13 -13.79
C LYS A 27 17.30 24.12 -12.68
N LYS A 28 18.00 24.58 -11.64
CA LYS A 28 18.32 23.73 -10.48
C LYS A 28 17.05 23.29 -9.74
N ILE A 29 16.09 24.20 -9.56
CA ILE A 29 14.81 23.87 -8.92
C ILE A 29 14.04 22.85 -9.75
N GLU A 30 13.95 23.03 -11.07
CA GLU A 30 13.28 22.10 -11.98
C GLU A 30 13.90 20.70 -11.93
N GLU A 31 15.23 20.62 -11.89
CA GLU A 31 15.94 19.34 -11.77
C GLU A 31 15.72 18.68 -10.41
N GLU A 32 15.76 19.45 -9.31
CA GLU A 32 15.46 18.95 -7.97
C GLU A 32 13.99 18.47 -7.85
N ASP A 33 13.06 19.13 -8.54
CA ASP A 33 11.64 18.77 -8.56
C ASP A 33 11.41 17.45 -9.30
N LEU A 34 12.02 17.30 -10.49
CA LEU A 34 11.95 16.05 -11.27
C LEU A 34 12.52 14.85 -10.48
N GLN A 35 13.61 15.05 -9.74
CA GLN A 35 14.19 14.01 -8.88
C GLN A 35 13.27 13.66 -7.71
N ARG A 36 12.61 14.66 -7.11
CA ARG A 36 11.63 14.44 -6.04
C ARG A 36 10.42 13.66 -6.52
N ASP A 37 9.88 13.99 -7.70
CA ASP A 37 8.76 13.28 -8.32
C ASP A 37 9.10 11.82 -8.59
N LYS A 38 10.30 11.56 -9.15
CA LYS A 38 10.76 10.19 -9.36
C LYS A 38 10.84 9.40 -8.06
N LYS A 39 11.41 9.99 -7.01
CA LYS A 39 11.52 9.37 -5.68
C LYS A 39 10.15 9.13 -5.03
N MET A 40 9.19 10.03 -5.25
CA MET A 40 7.83 9.86 -4.76
C MET A 40 7.14 8.67 -5.44
N GLY A 41 7.27 8.54 -6.76
CA GLY A 41 6.76 7.38 -7.50
C GLY A 41 7.37 6.05 -7.04
N GLU A 42 8.68 6.01 -6.78
CA GLU A 42 9.34 4.82 -6.22
C GLU A 42 8.82 4.46 -4.81
N MET A 43 8.49 5.47 -4.00
CA MET A 43 7.95 5.26 -2.65
C MET A 43 6.52 4.70 -2.71
N ASP A 44 5.69 5.21 -3.61
CA ASP A 44 4.31 4.76 -3.82
C ASP A 44 4.22 3.29 -4.24
N ILE A 45 5.12 2.87 -5.15
CA ILE A 45 5.24 1.47 -5.59
C ILE A 45 5.59 0.58 -4.39
N ARG A 46 6.59 0.96 -3.59
CA ARG A 46 7.02 0.20 -2.41
C ARG A 46 5.93 0.12 -1.35
N LEU A 47 5.16 1.19 -1.15
CA LEU A 47 4.06 1.22 -0.20
C LEU A 47 2.95 0.25 -0.64
N THR A 48 2.59 0.28 -1.92
CA THR A 48 1.60 -0.64 -2.51
C THR A 48 2.00 -2.11 -2.34
N GLU A 49 3.28 -2.43 -2.53
CA GLU A 49 3.81 -3.79 -2.32
C GLU A 49 3.72 -4.21 -0.86
N VAL A 50 4.11 -3.34 0.08
CA VAL A 50 4.00 -3.60 1.53
C VAL A 50 2.55 -3.78 1.98
N GLU A 51 1.61 -2.99 1.45
CA GLU A 51 0.19 -3.13 1.75
C GLU A 51 -0.38 -4.45 1.22
N ARG A 52 0.02 -4.85 0.01
CA ARG A 52 -0.34 -6.15 -0.56
C ARG A 52 0.19 -7.30 0.30
N ASP A 53 1.46 -7.27 0.68
CA ASP A 53 2.07 -8.31 1.53
C ASP A 53 1.39 -8.40 2.90
N LYS A 54 1.07 -7.25 3.51
CA LYS A 54 0.31 -7.21 4.76
C LYS A 54 -1.10 -7.76 4.63
N SER A 55 -1.80 -7.48 3.54
CA SER A 55 -3.14 -8.04 3.30
C SER A 55 -3.10 -9.57 3.16
N GLY A 56 -2.06 -10.12 2.52
CA GLY A 56 -1.84 -11.57 2.45
C GLY A 56 -1.58 -12.17 3.82
N LEU A 57 -0.68 -11.57 4.61
CA LEU A 57 -0.38 -12.03 5.97
C LEU A 57 -1.58 -11.92 6.91
N SER A 58 -2.39 -10.86 6.83
CA SER A 58 -3.61 -10.71 7.63
C SER A 58 -4.59 -11.84 7.32
N TRP A 59 -4.83 -12.13 6.03
CA TRP A 59 -5.69 -13.23 5.59
C TRP A 59 -5.16 -14.59 6.05
N GLU A 60 -3.85 -14.80 6.00
CA GLU A 60 -3.21 -16.04 6.49
C GLU A 60 -3.29 -16.19 8.01
N ILE A 61 -3.18 -15.09 8.77
CA ILE A 61 -3.34 -15.06 10.23
C ILE A 61 -4.79 -15.38 10.62
N ASP A 62 -5.78 -14.69 10.03
CA ASP A 62 -7.20 -14.93 10.30
C ASP A 62 -7.60 -16.37 9.98
N LYS A 63 -7.10 -16.90 8.85
CA LYS A 63 -7.29 -18.29 8.46
C LYS A 63 -6.60 -19.27 9.42
N SER A 64 -5.42 -18.94 9.93
CA SER A 64 -4.70 -19.78 10.89
C SER A 64 -5.37 -19.79 12.26
N GLU A 65 -5.84 -18.63 12.77
CA GLU A 65 -6.62 -18.55 14.00
C GLU A 65 -7.91 -19.40 13.91
N PHE A 66 -8.56 -19.39 12.74
CA PHE A 66 -9.71 -20.23 12.46
C PHE A 66 -9.36 -21.74 12.55
N TYR A 67 -8.31 -22.19 11.86
CA TYR A 67 -7.92 -23.61 11.91
C TYR A 67 -7.46 -24.09 13.30
N LEU A 68 -6.85 -23.20 14.09
CA LEU A 68 -6.42 -23.53 15.46
C LEU A 68 -7.59 -23.83 16.41
N ARG A 69 -8.80 -23.30 16.15
CA ARG A 69 -10.01 -23.62 16.94
C ARG A 69 -10.39 -25.12 16.86
N PHE A 70 -9.97 -25.81 15.80
CA PHE A 70 -10.23 -27.24 15.61
C PHE A 70 -9.23 -28.15 16.32
N GLN A 71 -8.11 -27.65 16.82
CA GLN A 71 -7.08 -28.49 17.45
C GLN A 71 -7.53 -29.12 18.79
N ASN A 72 -8.64 -28.66 19.36
CA ASN A 72 -9.21 -29.17 20.62
C ASN A 72 -10.64 -29.70 20.47
N VAL A 73 -11.15 -29.83 19.25
CA VAL A 73 -12.47 -30.44 19.02
C VAL A 73 -12.31 -31.96 19.17
N GLN A 74 -12.82 -32.49 20.28
CA GLN A 74 -12.88 -33.92 20.56
C GLN A 74 -14.35 -34.32 20.59
N GLU A 75 -14.70 -35.42 19.90
CA GLU A 75 -16.03 -36.01 20.02
C GLU A 75 -16.21 -36.60 21.43
N GLU A 76 -17.32 -36.27 22.11
CA GLU A 76 -17.74 -37.05 23.26
C GLU A 76 -18.44 -38.34 22.80
N LYS A 77 -18.55 -39.33 23.71
CA LYS A 77 -19.13 -40.63 23.35
C LYS A 77 -20.60 -40.48 22.94
N GLY A 78 -20.87 -40.65 21.65
CA GLY A 78 -22.20 -40.54 21.07
C GLY A 78 -22.42 -39.26 20.25
N GLU A 79 -21.42 -38.39 20.18
CA GLU A 79 -21.39 -37.26 19.25
C GLU A 79 -20.73 -37.68 17.94
N ASP A 80 -21.17 -37.06 16.84
CA ASP A 80 -20.56 -37.22 15.53
C ASP A 80 -19.60 -36.05 15.29
N LEU A 81 -18.31 -36.34 15.15
CA LEU A 81 -17.28 -35.31 14.97
C LEU A 81 -17.55 -34.44 13.72
N LYS A 82 -18.10 -35.03 12.66
CA LYS A 82 -18.39 -34.30 11.43
C LYS A 82 -19.54 -33.31 11.63
N GLU A 83 -20.56 -33.67 12.39
CA GLU A 83 -21.65 -32.79 12.80
C GLU A 83 -21.15 -31.64 13.69
N LEU A 84 -20.31 -31.95 14.68
CA LEU A 84 -19.71 -30.94 15.56
C LEU A 84 -18.82 -29.95 14.79
N MET A 85 -18.02 -30.45 13.86
CA MET A 85 -17.21 -29.59 12.99
C MET A 85 -18.08 -28.74 12.06
N ALA A 86 -19.14 -29.31 11.48
CA ALA A 86 -20.04 -28.58 10.59
C ALA A 86 -20.79 -27.46 11.31
N ASP A 87 -21.23 -27.67 12.56
CA ASP A 87 -21.90 -26.66 13.38
C ASP A 87 -20.98 -25.45 13.66
N ILE A 88 -19.75 -25.72 14.13
CA ILE A 88 -18.74 -24.69 14.39
C ILE A 88 -18.39 -23.91 13.10
N LEU A 89 -18.25 -24.60 11.98
CA LEU A 89 -17.89 -24.00 10.69
C LEU A 89 -19.04 -23.17 10.11
N ALA A 90 -20.28 -23.67 10.22
CA ALA A 90 -21.47 -22.98 9.73
C ALA A 90 -21.71 -21.67 10.49
N GLU A 91 -21.55 -21.66 11.82
CA GLU A 91 -21.65 -20.45 12.64
C GLU A 91 -20.60 -19.40 12.22
N ALA A 92 -19.34 -19.82 12.05
CA ALA A 92 -18.26 -18.90 11.74
C ALA A 92 -18.29 -18.36 10.30
N LEU A 93 -18.86 -19.11 9.36
CA LEU A 93 -19.03 -18.71 7.96
C LEU A 93 -20.40 -18.08 7.67
N GLU A 94 -21.27 -17.96 8.68
CA GLU A 94 -22.64 -17.46 8.56
C GLU A 94 -23.46 -18.18 7.46
N ILE A 95 -23.26 -19.50 7.32
CA ILE A 95 -24.01 -20.37 6.40
C ILE A 95 -24.82 -21.43 7.16
N THR A 96 -25.66 -22.20 6.45
CA THR A 96 -26.39 -23.30 7.08
C THR A 96 -25.49 -24.51 7.30
N ILE A 97 -25.78 -25.28 8.36
CA ILE A 97 -25.07 -26.52 8.68
C ILE A 97 -25.16 -27.51 7.52
N GLU A 98 -26.32 -27.66 6.88
CA GLU A 98 -26.49 -28.54 5.72
C GLU A 98 -25.56 -28.15 4.56
N LYS A 99 -25.46 -26.85 4.26
CA LYS A 99 -24.58 -26.36 3.20
C LYS A 99 -23.11 -26.62 3.54
N MET A 100 -22.73 -26.45 4.81
CA MET A 100 -21.38 -26.78 5.28
C MET A 100 -21.10 -28.29 5.20
N LYS A 101 -22.07 -29.15 5.55
CA LYS A 101 -21.93 -30.61 5.44
C LYS A 101 -21.76 -31.05 3.99
N ASP A 102 -22.52 -30.46 3.06
CA ASP A 102 -22.40 -30.72 1.63
C ASP A 102 -21.01 -30.30 1.11
N GLU A 103 -20.51 -29.11 1.48
CA GLU A 103 -19.17 -28.64 1.10
C GLU A 103 -18.04 -29.51 1.69
N MET A 104 -18.22 -30.03 2.92
CA MET A 104 -17.29 -30.99 3.53
C MET A 104 -17.27 -32.33 2.78
N ASP A 105 -18.43 -32.82 2.35
CA ASP A 105 -18.56 -34.08 1.59
C ASP A 105 -18.01 -33.98 0.15
N GLU A 106 -17.95 -32.79 -0.43
CA GLU A 106 -17.31 -32.57 -1.75
C GLU A 106 -15.78 -32.46 -1.68
N THR A 107 -15.23 -32.14 -0.50
CA THR A 107 -13.80 -31.82 -0.33
C THR A 107 -12.98 -33.01 0.23
N PHE A 108 -13.62 -33.96 0.92
CA PHE A 108 -13.00 -35.14 1.54
C PHE A 108 -13.48 -36.46 0.90
#